data_AF-A0A7C1MP63-F1
#
_entry.id   AF-A0A7C1MP63-F1
#
_cell.length_a   1.000
_cell.length_b   1.000
_cell.length_c   1.000
_cell.angle_alpha   90.00
_cell.angle_beta   90.00
_cell.angle_gamma   90.00
#
_symmetry.space_group_name_H-M   'P 1'
#
loop_
_entity.id
_entity.type
_entity.pdbx_description
1 polymer ?
#
loop_
_entity_poly.entity_id
_entity_poly.type
_entity_poly.pdbx_seq_one_letter_code
_entity_poly.pdbx_strand_id
1 'polypeptide(L)'
;MYNSAGGILWGPEILAQGDCTSTGALNPGDDYYRVLSDIPILGQADNSTTIDGYVMYPIADDLWGIRSNGVYAGVAKDSTTVDMYASDGSSLTGNIYNQGDSFIVNIGSSGSDGVGSAIHLNASQSALGAIQQADSDGGESTTFLPNSELSYVFAVPQPSEYIALALNEGSKCVVYDSAGNILDQETTTQQTYPYPSKILFAGADYVQKFPAGVFVVCDAPAYAYYERIDTGLDTDEVNLWGLRDLGIVSKGGAYALTYSPGGKVNGFVNGIGISADVSLDVWSHLVLTYNGSEQKIYVDGVPIATRNLSGLILDVTTNLEIGRFANWYFNSSMDEVRVSDVDRSADWILTEYNNQSNPAGFLTFGAEEVL
;
A
#
# COMPACT_ATOMS: atom_id res chain seq x y z
N MET A 1 12.75 -20.95 -17.19
CA MET A 1 11.46 -21.30 -16.56
C MET A 1 11.55 -22.73 -16.06
N TYR A 2 11.09 -22.95 -14.84
CA TYR A 2 11.13 -24.22 -14.13
C TYR A 2 9.71 -24.67 -13.83
N ASN A 3 9.46 -25.97 -13.88
CA ASN A 3 8.23 -26.54 -13.33
C ASN A 3 8.30 -26.69 -11.80
N SER A 4 7.20 -27.13 -11.21
CA SER A 4 7.12 -27.46 -9.79
C SER A 4 8.23 -28.43 -9.35
N ALA A 5 8.51 -29.48 -10.13
CA ALA A 5 9.58 -30.44 -9.83
C ALA A 5 11.03 -29.90 -9.99
N GLY A 6 11.21 -28.59 -10.27
CA GLY A 6 12.53 -27.98 -10.49
C GLY A 6 13.19 -28.34 -11.82
N GLY A 7 12.48 -29.05 -12.70
CA GLY A 7 12.89 -29.34 -14.07
C GLY A 7 12.85 -28.08 -14.93
N ILE A 8 13.86 -27.92 -15.79
CA ILE A 8 13.90 -26.81 -16.74
C ILE A 8 12.89 -27.12 -17.86
N LEU A 9 11.87 -26.27 -17.99
CA LEU A 9 10.90 -26.35 -19.09
C LEU A 9 11.33 -25.51 -20.29
N TRP A 10 11.96 -24.37 -20.03
CA TRP A 10 12.32 -23.40 -21.07
C TRP A 10 13.50 -22.52 -20.63
N GLY A 11 14.36 -22.14 -21.57
CA GLY A 11 15.58 -21.36 -21.35
C GLY A 11 16.84 -22.19 -21.07
N PRO A 12 18.01 -21.54 -20.89
CA PRO A 12 18.22 -20.09 -20.79
C PRO A 12 18.03 -19.34 -22.12
N GLU A 13 17.49 -18.13 -22.06
CA GLU A 13 17.27 -17.22 -23.21
C GLU A 13 17.89 -15.86 -22.94
N ILE A 14 18.34 -15.18 -23.99
CA ILE A 14 18.82 -13.79 -23.91
C ILE A 14 17.72 -12.89 -24.48
N LEU A 15 17.19 -12.00 -23.65
CA LEU A 15 16.14 -11.06 -24.02
C LEU A 15 16.69 -9.63 -24.06
N ALA A 16 16.34 -8.88 -25.09
CA ALA A 16 16.52 -7.44 -25.17
C ALA A 16 15.25 -6.70 -24.74
N GLN A 17 15.38 -5.39 -24.46
CA GLN A 17 14.23 -4.56 -24.14
C GLN A 17 13.23 -4.55 -25.30
N GLY A 18 11.97 -4.92 -25.00
CA GLY A 18 10.89 -4.99 -25.98
C GLY A 18 10.72 -6.37 -26.63
N ASP A 19 11.58 -7.34 -26.32
CA ASP A 19 11.40 -8.70 -26.78
C ASP A 19 10.19 -9.36 -26.10
N CYS A 20 9.46 -10.14 -26.89
CA CYS A 20 8.36 -10.98 -26.42
C CYS A 20 8.60 -12.42 -26.90
N THR A 21 8.46 -13.37 -25.99
CA THR A 21 8.66 -14.79 -26.26
C THR A 21 7.60 -15.59 -25.53
N SER A 22 7.18 -16.70 -26.13
CA SER A 22 6.22 -17.64 -25.56
C SER A 22 6.79 -19.05 -25.58
N THR A 23 6.46 -19.82 -24.56
CA THR A 23 6.73 -21.25 -24.48
C THR A 23 5.43 -21.99 -24.76
N GLY A 24 5.52 -23.17 -25.40
CA GLY A 24 4.36 -24.01 -25.70
C GLY A 24 3.65 -24.55 -24.45
N ALA A 25 2.64 -25.38 -24.67
CA ALA A 25 1.77 -25.93 -23.62
C ALA A 25 2.57 -26.44 -22.42
N LEU A 26 2.33 -25.82 -21.26
CA LEU A 26 2.89 -26.26 -20.00
C LEU A 26 2.15 -27.53 -19.53
N ASN A 27 2.82 -28.42 -18.77
CA ASN A 27 2.22 -29.72 -18.46
C ASN A 27 1.00 -29.57 -17.52
N PRO A 28 -0.13 -30.26 -17.79
CA PRO A 28 -1.32 -30.17 -16.94
C PRO A 28 -1.16 -30.67 -15.49
N GLY A 29 -0.01 -31.28 -15.15
CA GLY A 29 0.26 -31.80 -13.81
C GLY A 29 1.21 -30.93 -12.97
N ASP A 30 1.66 -29.80 -13.50
CA ASP A 30 2.49 -28.84 -12.77
C ASP A 30 1.59 -27.71 -12.22
N ASP A 31 1.53 -27.55 -10.89
CA ASP A 31 0.62 -26.61 -10.22
C ASP A 31 1.05 -25.14 -10.31
N TYR A 32 2.34 -24.88 -10.58
CA TYR A 32 2.86 -23.54 -10.83
C TYR A 32 4.19 -23.60 -11.60
N TYR A 33 4.60 -22.45 -12.13
CA TYR A 33 5.85 -22.30 -12.89
C TYR A 33 6.69 -21.16 -12.32
N ARG A 34 8.00 -21.39 -12.21
CA ARG A 34 8.94 -20.36 -11.74
C ARG A 34 9.73 -19.78 -12.91
N VAL A 35 9.70 -18.46 -13.05
CA VAL A 35 10.59 -17.75 -13.95
C VAL A 35 11.72 -17.12 -13.13
N LEU A 36 12.96 -17.41 -13.49
CA LEU A 36 14.13 -16.69 -13.00
C LEU A 36 14.52 -15.71 -14.09
N SER A 37 14.68 -14.44 -13.72
CA SER A 37 15.17 -13.39 -14.62
C SER A 37 16.12 -12.47 -13.87
N ASP A 38 17.17 -12.06 -14.55
CA ASP A 38 18.13 -11.04 -14.11
C ASP A 38 17.74 -9.63 -14.59
N ILE A 39 16.63 -9.53 -15.34
CA ILE A 39 16.01 -8.28 -15.77
C ILE A 39 14.53 -8.25 -15.35
N PRO A 40 13.90 -7.07 -15.28
CA PRO A 40 12.45 -6.98 -15.13
C PRO A 40 11.75 -7.62 -16.32
N ILE A 41 10.75 -8.45 -16.06
CA ILE A 41 9.92 -9.10 -17.07
C ILE A 41 8.44 -8.90 -16.74
N LEU A 42 7.61 -8.81 -17.77
CA LEU A 42 6.16 -8.94 -17.64
C LEU A 42 5.79 -10.36 -18.07
N GLY A 43 5.21 -11.12 -17.14
CA GLY A 43 4.68 -12.46 -17.43
C GLY A 43 3.18 -12.39 -17.71
N GLN A 44 2.72 -13.22 -18.62
CA GLN A 44 1.30 -13.54 -18.77
C GLN A 44 1.18 -15.07 -18.89
N ALA A 45 0.19 -15.64 -18.22
CA ALA A 45 -0.20 -17.03 -18.38
C ALA A 45 -1.65 -17.07 -18.89
N ASP A 46 -1.94 -18.04 -19.73
CA ASP A 46 -3.27 -18.31 -20.27
C ASP A 46 -3.44 -19.83 -20.29
N ASN A 47 -4.63 -20.32 -19.97
CA ASN A 47 -4.95 -21.73 -20.05
C ASN A 47 -6.35 -21.95 -20.63
N SER A 48 -6.59 -23.12 -21.21
CA SER A 48 -7.86 -23.45 -21.85
C SER A 48 -8.92 -23.96 -20.87
N THR A 49 -8.76 -23.73 -19.57
CA THR A 49 -9.67 -24.21 -18.52
C THR A 49 -10.49 -23.06 -17.95
N THR A 50 -11.44 -23.37 -17.06
CA THR A 50 -12.26 -22.37 -16.36
C THR A 50 -11.56 -21.81 -15.11
N ILE A 51 -10.26 -22.05 -14.95
CA ILE A 51 -9.46 -21.66 -13.78
C ILE A 51 -8.35 -20.77 -14.31
N ASP A 52 -8.32 -19.49 -14.02
CA ASP A 52 -7.29 -18.61 -14.59
C ASP A 52 -5.92 -18.84 -13.96
N GLY A 53 -4.90 -18.97 -14.82
CA GLY A 53 -3.52 -18.91 -14.37
C GLY A 53 -3.13 -17.46 -14.15
N TYR A 54 -2.90 -17.05 -12.90
CA TYR A 54 -2.61 -15.66 -12.56
C TYR A 54 -1.17 -15.44 -12.09
N VAL A 55 -0.65 -14.23 -12.34
CA VAL A 55 0.74 -13.88 -12.02
C VAL A 55 0.85 -13.53 -10.54
N MET A 56 1.49 -14.41 -9.77
CA MET A 56 1.84 -14.18 -8.36
C MET A 56 2.87 -13.06 -8.22
N TYR A 57 2.87 -12.41 -7.05
CA TYR A 57 3.92 -11.46 -6.67
C TYR A 57 5.28 -12.16 -6.66
N PRO A 58 6.40 -11.47 -6.96
CA PRO A 58 7.73 -12.03 -6.75
C PRO A 58 7.88 -12.68 -5.37
N ILE A 59 8.61 -13.78 -5.30
CA ILE A 59 8.67 -14.61 -4.09
C ILE A 59 8.90 -13.80 -2.81
N ALA A 60 8.02 -13.98 -1.83
CA ALA A 60 8.04 -13.29 -0.54
C ALA A 60 7.93 -14.28 0.63
N ASP A 61 8.13 -13.82 1.85
CA ASP A 61 7.93 -14.59 3.09
C ASP A 61 6.66 -14.20 3.84
N ASP A 62 6.17 -13.00 3.63
CA ASP A 62 5.02 -12.44 4.30
C ASP A 62 4.03 -12.02 3.21
N LEU A 63 2.81 -12.56 3.23
CA LEU A 63 1.81 -12.34 2.18
C LEU A 63 0.42 -12.13 2.78
N TRP A 64 -0.28 -11.11 2.30
CA TRP A 64 -1.58 -10.66 2.77
C TRP A 64 -2.59 -10.67 1.62
N GLY A 65 -3.82 -11.11 1.90
CA GLY A 65 -4.87 -11.20 0.90
C GLY A 65 -6.22 -11.59 1.50
N ILE A 66 -7.18 -11.87 0.64
CA ILE A 66 -8.55 -12.28 1.01
C ILE A 66 -8.83 -13.67 0.46
N ARG A 67 -9.58 -14.48 1.21
CA ARG A 67 -10.07 -15.79 0.76
C ARG A 67 -11.47 -15.67 0.15
N SER A 68 -11.62 -15.01 -1.00
CA SER A 68 -12.92 -14.86 -1.69
C SER A 68 -13.53 -16.24 -2.03
N ASN A 69 -12.73 -17.22 -2.46
CA ASN A 69 -13.19 -18.61 -2.40
C ASN A 69 -12.05 -19.61 -2.23
N GLY A 70 -11.09 -19.56 -3.15
CA GLY A 70 -9.84 -20.30 -3.07
C GLY A 70 -8.68 -19.36 -2.76
N VAL A 71 -7.67 -19.87 -2.04
CA VAL A 71 -6.33 -19.27 -2.02
C VAL A 71 -5.34 -20.38 -2.31
N TYR A 72 -4.55 -20.18 -3.36
CA TYR A 72 -3.57 -21.13 -3.85
C TYR A 72 -2.18 -20.53 -3.67
N ALA A 73 -1.26 -21.31 -3.10
CA ALA A 73 0.11 -20.88 -2.87
C ALA A 73 1.11 -21.91 -3.42
N GLY A 74 2.20 -21.40 -3.99
CA GLY A 74 3.34 -22.19 -4.44
C GLY A 74 4.61 -21.91 -3.63
N VAL A 75 5.46 -22.92 -3.46
CA VAL A 75 6.65 -22.86 -2.61
C VAL A 75 7.93 -23.05 -3.41
N ALA A 76 8.75 -22.00 -3.46
CA ALA A 76 9.95 -21.95 -4.31
C ALA A 76 11.23 -22.50 -3.66
N LYS A 77 11.24 -22.83 -2.36
CA LYS A 77 12.43 -23.26 -1.60
C LYS A 77 12.12 -24.43 -0.66
N ASP A 78 13.08 -25.34 -0.54
CA ASP A 78 13.02 -26.49 0.37
C ASP A 78 12.96 -26.08 1.84
N SER A 79 12.32 -26.93 2.66
CA SER A 79 12.25 -26.75 4.12
C SER A 79 11.68 -25.37 4.54
N THR A 80 10.70 -24.88 3.80
CA THR A 80 9.97 -23.65 4.12
C THR A 80 8.85 -23.98 5.10
N THR A 81 8.93 -23.46 6.32
CA THR A 81 7.81 -23.52 7.25
C THR A 81 6.83 -22.41 6.92
N VAL A 82 5.53 -22.70 6.88
CA VAL A 82 4.47 -21.71 6.64
C VAL A 82 3.44 -21.75 7.77
N ASP A 83 3.24 -20.59 8.37
CA ASP A 83 2.20 -20.29 9.33
C ASP A 83 1.10 -19.46 8.65
N MET A 84 -0.16 -19.80 8.92
CA MET A 84 -1.32 -19.17 8.30
C MET A 84 -2.24 -18.63 9.39
N TYR A 85 -2.72 -17.40 9.22
CA TYR A 85 -3.62 -16.72 10.16
C TYR A 85 -4.79 -16.07 9.42
N ALA A 86 -6.00 -16.20 9.95
CA ALA A 86 -7.21 -15.65 9.35
C ALA A 86 -7.91 -14.64 10.26
N SER A 87 -8.63 -13.69 9.67
CA SER A 87 -9.34 -12.64 10.42
C SER A 87 -10.46 -13.14 11.33
N ASP A 88 -10.93 -14.37 11.14
CA ASP A 88 -11.89 -15.02 12.03
C ASP A 88 -11.25 -15.65 13.29
N GLY A 89 -9.93 -15.52 13.42
CA GLY A 89 -9.14 -16.06 14.53
C GLY A 89 -8.66 -17.49 14.33
N SER A 90 -9.00 -18.16 13.22
CA SER A 90 -8.46 -19.47 12.90
C SER A 90 -7.01 -19.37 12.41
N SER A 91 -6.21 -20.40 12.69
CA SER A 91 -4.82 -20.49 12.27
C SER A 91 -4.37 -21.92 12.05
N LEU A 92 -3.33 -22.07 11.25
CA LEU A 92 -2.66 -23.33 10.99
C LEU A 92 -1.15 -23.06 10.90
N THR A 93 -0.38 -23.61 11.84
CA THR A 93 1.04 -23.27 12.03
C THR A 93 1.95 -24.50 11.94
N GLY A 94 3.19 -24.30 11.49
CA GLY A 94 4.25 -25.30 11.52
C GLY A 94 4.25 -26.27 10.33
N ASN A 95 3.50 -25.98 9.27
CA ASN A 95 3.54 -26.82 8.06
C ASN A 95 4.86 -26.61 7.33
N ILE A 96 5.51 -27.69 6.94
CA ILE A 96 6.78 -27.65 6.21
C ILE A 96 6.52 -28.07 4.78
N TYR A 97 6.93 -27.22 3.85
CA TYR A 97 6.84 -27.43 2.41
C TYR A 97 8.22 -27.38 1.79
N ASN A 98 8.34 -28.02 0.63
CA ASN A 98 9.55 -28.06 -0.16
C ASN A 98 9.39 -27.31 -1.48
N GLN A 99 10.51 -27.09 -2.16
CA GLN A 99 10.49 -26.54 -3.51
C GLN A 99 9.63 -27.44 -4.39
N GLY A 100 8.65 -26.82 -5.05
CA GLY A 100 7.72 -27.53 -5.91
C GLY A 100 6.36 -27.81 -5.30
N ASP A 101 6.25 -27.74 -3.97
CA ASP A 101 4.97 -27.96 -3.32
C ASP A 101 4.00 -26.81 -3.63
N SER A 102 2.74 -27.17 -3.78
CA SER A 102 1.60 -26.27 -3.81
C SER A 102 0.66 -26.61 -2.65
N PHE A 103 -0.10 -25.63 -2.18
CA PHE A 103 -1.13 -25.89 -1.19
C PHE A 103 -2.29 -24.91 -1.30
N ILE A 104 -3.44 -25.36 -0.80
CA ILE A 104 -4.64 -24.54 -0.64
C ILE A 104 -4.73 -24.09 0.82
N VAL A 105 -5.01 -22.80 1.03
CA VAL A 105 -5.24 -22.27 2.39
C VAL A 105 -6.61 -22.74 2.88
N ASN A 106 -6.60 -23.55 3.95
CA ASN A 106 -7.80 -24.19 4.51
C ASN A 106 -8.19 -23.63 5.90
N ILE A 107 -7.89 -22.36 6.14
CA ILE A 107 -8.31 -21.60 7.33
C ILE A 107 -9.16 -20.39 6.91
N GLY A 108 -9.87 -19.77 7.86
CA GLY A 108 -10.79 -18.70 7.56
C GLY A 108 -12.12 -19.19 6.97
N SER A 109 -13.09 -18.28 6.89
CA SER A 109 -14.26 -18.44 6.02
C SER A 109 -13.91 -18.15 4.55
N SER A 110 -14.54 -18.87 3.62
CA SER A 110 -14.62 -18.50 2.21
C SER A 110 -15.99 -17.87 1.90
N GLY A 111 -16.09 -17.18 0.78
CA GLY A 111 -17.37 -16.67 0.26
C GLY A 111 -17.18 -15.56 -0.76
N SER A 112 -18.06 -15.56 -1.76
CA SER A 112 -18.11 -14.64 -2.89
C SER A 112 -18.13 -13.16 -2.50
N ASP A 113 -17.87 -12.28 -3.46
CA ASP A 113 -17.99 -10.83 -3.29
C ASP A 113 -17.08 -10.28 -2.18
N GLY A 114 -15.94 -10.93 -1.98
CA GLY A 114 -14.94 -10.55 -0.99
C GLY A 114 -15.39 -10.68 0.47
N VAL A 115 -16.45 -11.45 0.77
CA VAL A 115 -16.92 -11.69 2.15
C VAL A 115 -16.04 -12.67 2.92
N GLY A 116 -15.20 -13.43 2.23
CA GLY A 116 -14.23 -14.32 2.84
C GLY A 116 -13.27 -13.65 3.83
N SER A 117 -12.63 -14.46 4.66
CA SER A 117 -11.68 -13.98 5.66
C SER A 117 -10.44 -13.33 5.01
N ALA A 118 -9.88 -12.32 5.68
CA ALA A 118 -8.53 -11.88 5.38
C ALA A 118 -7.54 -12.95 5.86
N ILE A 119 -6.48 -13.15 5.09
CA ILE A 119 -5.46 -14.18 5.30
C ILE A 119 -4.09 -13.53 5.34
N HIS A 120 -3.28 -13.96 6.30
CA HIS A 120 -1.86 -13.67 6.40
C HIS A 120 -1.08 -14.99 6.34
N LEU A 121 -0.19 -15.13 5.37
CA LEU A 121 0.75 -16.23 5.23
C LEU A 121 2.14 -15.74 5.64
N ASN A 122 2.75 -16.42 6.60
CA ASN A 122 4.07 -16.10 7.14
C ASN A 122 4.99 -17.31 7.00
N ALA A 123 6.05 -17.17 6.21
CA ALA A 123 7.02 -18.21 5.92
C ALA A 123 8.36 -17.96 6.60
N SER A 124 9.08 -19.04 6.90
CA SER A 124 10.41 -18.97 7.51
C SER A 124 11.50 -18.36 6.61
N GLN A 125 11.21 -18.18 5.32
CA GLN A 125 12.10 -17.62 4.31
C GLN A 125 11.30 -17.15 3.09
N SER A 126 11.84 -16.18 2.33
CA SER A 126 11.16 -15.66 1.13
C SER A 126 11.09 -16.74 0.05
N ALA A 127 9.92 -17.36 -0.08
CA ALA A 127 9.71 -18.58 -0.85
C ALA A 127 8.27 -18.74 -1.38
N LEU A 128 7.34 -17.89 -0.97
CA LEU A 128 5.93 -18.01 -1.32
C LEU A 128 5.55 -17.08 -2.47
N GLY A 129 4.66 -17.57 -3.32
CA GLY A 129 3.75 -16.76 -4.13
C GLY A 129 2.34 -17.29 -3.89
N ALA A 130 1.34 -16.42 -3.85
CA ALA A 130 -0.05 -16.82 -3.63
C ALA A 130 -1.04 -15.94 -4.40
N ILE A 131 -2.17 -16.54 -4.77
CA ILE A 131 -3.32 -15.87 -5.37
C ILE A 131 -4.59 -16.26 -4.64
N GLN A 132 -5.55 -15.34 -4.61
CA GLN A 132 -6.96 -15.60 -4.44
C GLN A 132 -7.55 -16.01 -5.80
N GLN A 133 -8.59 -16.84 -5.77
CA GLN A 133 -9.48 -17.08 -6.91
C GLN A 133 -10.96 -17.01 -6.48
N ALA A 134 -11.80 -16.34 -7.27
CA ALA A 134 -13.26 -16.27 -7.10
C ALA A 134 -14.00 -17.01 -8.24
N ASP A 135 -15.26 -17.41 -7.98
CA ASP A 135 -15.88 -18.59 -8.59
C ASP A 135 -17.42 -18.50 -8.77
N SER A 136 -17.94 -17.58 -9.59
CA SER A 136 -19.36 -17.70 -10.01
C SER A 136 -19.71 -17.32 -11.44
N ASP A 137 -19.01 -16.39 -12.08
CA ASP A 137 -19.25 -16.06 -13.50
C ASP A 137 -17.98 -15.82 -14.35
N GLY A 138 -16.79 -15.93 -13.76
CA GLY A 138 -15.53 -16.06 -14.50
C GLY A 138 -14.39 -16.61 -13.64
N GLY A 139 -13.14 -16.37 -14.07
CA GLY A 139 -11.92 -17.00 -13.54
C GLY A 139 -11.11 -16.09 -12.61
N GLU A 140 -11.75 -15.10 -11.99
CA GLU A 140 -11.09 -13.92 -11.43
C GLU A 140 -10.07 -14.29 -10.35
N SER A 141 -8.87 -13.71 -10.48
CA SER A 141 -7.78 -13.97 -9.55
C SER A 141 -7.09 -12.67 -9.16
N THR A 142 -6.80 -12.54 -7.87
CA THR A 142 -5.99 -11.43 -7.36
C THR A 142 -4.77 -11.97 -6.63
N THR A 143 -3.66 -11.27 -6.75
CA THR A 143 -2.39 -11.69 -6.17
C THR A 143 -2.26 -11.20 -4.74
N PHE A 144 -1.83 -12.08 -3.84
CA PHE A 144 -1.47 -11.67 -2.47
C PHE A 144 -0.23 -10.79 -2.50
N LEU A 145 -0.17 -9.81 -1.60
CA LEU A 145 0.93 -8.83 -1.55
C LEU A 145 1.66 -8.89 -0.21
N PRO A 146 2.98 -8.65 -0.17
CA PRO A 146 3.71 -8.61 1.09
C PRO A 146 3.43 -7.33 1.87
N ASN A 147 3.76 -7.32 3.17
CA ASN A 147 3.59 -6.16 4.05
C ASN A 147 4.27 -4.89 3.48
N SER A 148 5.36 -5.03 2.71
CA SER A 148 6.04 -3.91 2.04
C SER A 148 5.22 -3.23 0.95
N GLU A 149 4.23 -3.92 0.38
CA GLU A 149 3.36 -3.42 -0.67
C GLU A 149 2.01 -2.92 -0.16
N LEU A 150 1.69 -3.11 1.13
CA LEU A 150 0.46 -2.59 1.73
C LEU A 150 0.46 -1.06 1.79
N SER A 151 -0.73 -0.46 1.88
CA SER A 151 -0.86 1.00 1.98
C SER A 151 -2.05 1.45 2.82
N TYR A 152 -1.99 2.70 3.26
CA TYR A 152 -3.08 3.40 3.91
C TYR A 152 -4.10 3.94 2.91
N VAL A 153 -3.69 4.24 1.68
CA VAL A 153 -4.53 4.96 0.71
C VAL A 153 -4.58 4.23 -0.62
N PHE A 154 -5.79 4.07 -1.17
CA PHE A 154 -6.04 3.47 -2.48
C PHE A 154 -6.90 4.39 -3.31
N ALA A 155 -6.58 4.54 -4.60
CA ALA A 155 -7.47 5.14 -5.58
C ALA A 155 -8.18 4.03 -6.34
N VAL A 156 -9.51 4.12 -6.48
CA VAL A 156 -10.31 3.15 -7.22
C VAL A 156 -10.61 3.73 -8.60
N PRO A 157 -9.95 3.26 -9.67
CA PRO A 157 -9.94 3.97 -10.96
C PRO A 157 -11.19 3.71 -11.82
N GLN A 158 -12.01 2.74 -11.45
CA GLN A 158 -13.23 2.35 -12.17
C GLN A 158 -14.39 2.26 -11.19
N PRO A 159 -15.64 2.32 -11.67
CA PRO A 159 -16.80 2.05 -10.81
C PRO A 159 -16.68 0.67 -10.18
N SER A 160 -17.01 0.56 -8.90
CA SER A 160 -16.83 -0.66 -8.13
C SER A 160 -18.11 -1.16 -7.48
N GLU A 161 -18.30 -2.47 -7.50
CA GLU A 161 -19.37 -3.16 -6.80
C GLU A 161 -19.03 -3.30 -5.31
N TYR A 162 -17.83 -3.81 -5.02
CA TYR A 162 -17.31 -3.87 -3.67
C TYR A 162 -15.81 -3.59 -3.61
N ILE A 163 -15.33 -3.30 -2.40
CA ILE A 163 -13.90 -3.16 -2.09
C ILE A 163 -13.59 -3.98 -0.84
N ALA A 164 -12.66 -4.93 -0.96
CA ALA A 164 -12.28 -5.83 0.11
C ALA A 164 -10.84 -5.56 0.57
N LEU A 165 -10.63 -5.46 1.89
CA LEU A 165 -9.34 -5.08 2.46
C LEU A 165 -8.89 -6.03 3.59
N ALA A 166 -7.60 -6.37 3.60
CA ALA A 166 -6.92 -7.06 4.70
C ALA A 166 -5.91 -6.11 5.34
N LEU A 167 -6.14 -5.72 6.59
CA LEU A 167 -5.30 -4.80 7.34
C LEU A 167 -4.32 -5.59 8.22
N ASN A 168 -3.09 -5.10 8.32
CA ASN A 168 -2.06 -5.72 9.16
C ASN A 168 -2.29 -5.50 10.67
N GLU A 169 -2.72 -4.30 11.06
CA GLU A 169 -2.98 -3.88 12.43
C GLU A 169 -3.90 -2.64 12.47
N GLY A 170 -5.16 -2.78 12.07
CA GLY A 170 -6.10 -1.66 12.04
C GLY A 170 -7.55 -2.11 12.13
N SER A 171 -8.44 -1.13 12.15
CA SER A 171 -9.84 -1.37 12.46
C SER A 171 -10.81 -0.60 11.60
N LYS A 172 -10.33 0.36 10.78
CA LYS A 172 -11.21 1.30 10.11
C LYS A 172 -10.66 1.70 8.74
N CYS A 173 -11.56 1.76 7.76
CA CYS A 173 -11.33 2.43 6.49
C CYS A 173 -12.51 3.34 6.16
N VAL A 174 -12.27 4.37 5.35
CA VAL A 174 -13.26 5.36 4.92
C VAL A 174 -13.12 5.56 3.42
N VAL A 175 -14.24 5.62 2.72
CA VAL A 175 -14.30 5.94 1.28
C VAL A 175 -14.67 7.41 1.12
N TYR A 176 -13.89 8.13 0.32
CA TYR A 176 -14.08 9.53 -0.01
C TYR A 176 -14.36 9.71 -1.50
N ASP A 177 -15.19 10.69 -1.84
CA ASP A 177 -15.27 11.19 -3.21
C ASP A 177 -14.05 12.08 -3.56
N SER A 178 -13.97 12.50 -4.82
CA SER A 178 -12.89 13.37 -5.31
C SER A 178 -12.91 14.79 -4.72
N ALA A 179 -14.01 15.20 -4.08
CA ALA A 179 -14.14 16.47 -3.38
C ALA A 179 -13.81 16.35 -1.88
N GLY A 180 -13.44 15.15 -1.40
CA GLY A 180 -13.10 14.88 0.00
C GLY A 180 -14.30 14.64 0.91
N ASN A 181 -15.51 14.48 0.38
CA ASN A 181 -16.67 14.09 1.19
C ASN A 181 -16.63 12.59 1.45
N ILE A 182 -17.07 12.18 2.65
CA ILE A 182 -17.21 10.76 2.99
C ILE A 182 -18.41 10.19 2.26
N LEU A 183 -18.20 9.10 1.51
CA LEU A 183 -19.24 8.32 0.86
C LEU A 183 -19.65 7.11 1.69
N ASP A 184 -18.69 6.45 2.35
CA ASP A 184 -18.94 5.30 3.21
C ASP A 184 -17.81 5.15 4.25
N GLN A 185 -18.09 4.44 5.34
CA GLN A 185 -17.11 4.12 6.37
C GLN A 185 -17.44 2.77 6.98
N GLU A 186 -16.41 1.92 7.08
CA GLU A 186 -16.53 0.61 7.71
C GLU A 186 -15.53 0.45 8.84
N THR A 187 -15.93 -0.34 9.84
CA THR A 187 -15.08 -0.68 10.98
C THR A 187 -15.16 -2.17 11.29
N THR A 188 -14.08 -2.72 11.80
CA THR A 188 -13.99 -4.13 12.21
C THR A 188 -13.39 -4.26 13.60
N THR A 189 -13.48 -5.45 14.18
CA THR A 189 -12.74 -5.73 15.42
C THR A 189 -11.28 -5.91 15.05
N GLN A 190 -10.42 -5.06 15.59
CA GLN A 190 -8.98 -5.17 15.37
C GLN A 190 -8.47 -6.50 15.92
N GLN A 191 -7.85 -7.27 15.04
CA GLN A 191 -7.15 -8.49 15.40
C GLN A 191 -5.74 -8.17 15.93
N THR A 192 -5.23 -9.04 16.79
CA THR A 192 -3.84 -8.92 17.29
C THR A 192 -2.91 -9.62 16.33
N TYR A 193 -1.81 -8.97 15.94
CA TYR A 193 -0.76 -9.59 15.13
C TYR A 193 -0.38 -10.97 15.70
N PRO A 194 -0.27 -12.03 14.87
CA PRO A 194 -0.18 -12.01 13.41
C PRO A 194 -1.53 -12.14 12.66
N TYR A 195 -2.67 -12.05 13.34
CA TYR A 195 -3.97 -12.19 12.69
C TYR A 195 -4.36 -10.90 11.93
N PRO A 196 -4.77 -10.99 10.65
CA PRO A 196 -5.19 -9.82 9.88
C PRO A 196 -6.57 -9.34 10.31
N SER A 197 -6.84 -8.05 10.13
CA SER A 197 -8.20 -7.51 10.26
C SER A 197 -8.87 -7.40 8.89
N LYS A 198 -10.17 -7.66 8.80
CA LYS A 198 -10.93 -7.66 7.55
C LYS A 198 -11.90 -6.50 7.50
N ILE A 199 -11.87 -5.74 6.41
CA ILE A 199 -12.89 -4.75 6.05
C ILE A 199 -13.47 -5.10 4.67
N LEU A 200 -14.76 -4.86 4.49
CA LEU A 200 -15.46 -5.01 3.23
C LEU A 200 -16.45 -3.87 3.08
N PHE A 201 -16.35 -3.15 1.97
CA PHE A 201 -17.39 -2.24 1.52
C PHE A 201 -18.21 -2.94 0.44
N ALA A 202 -19.29 -3.62 0.83
CA ALA A 202 -20.14 -4.37 -0.10
C ALA A 202 -21.39 -3.58 -0.54
N GLY A 203 -21.75 -3.74 -1.82
CA GLY A 203 -22.97 -3.22 -2.43
C GLY A 203 -24.09 -4.25 -2.41
N ALA A 204 -25.13 -4.03 -3.21
CA ALA A 204 -26.01 -5.13 -3.62
C ALA A 204 -25.43 -5.77 -4.89
N ASP A 205 -25.61 -7.08 -5.05
CA ASP A 205 -25.05 -7.85 -6.15
C ASP A 205 -25.35 -7.21 -7.52
N TYR A 206 -24.33 -7.09 -8.37
CA TYR A 206 -24.37 -6.47 -9.70
C TYR A 206 -24.79 -4.99 -9.68
N VAL A 207 -24.65 -4.29 -8.54
CA VAL A 207 -25.01 -2.88 -8.40
C VAL A 207 -23.80 -2.02 -8.04
N GLN A 208 -23.71 -0.88 -8.71
CA GLN A 208 -22.74 0.15 -8.36
C GLN A 208 -22.86 0.61 -6.91
N LYS A 209 -21.84 0.29 -6.11
CA LYS A 209 -21.65 0.91 -4.81
C LYS A 209 -20.92 2.24 -4.92
N PHE A 210 -19.78 2.26 -5.62
CA PHE A 210 -18.98 3.48 -5.76
C PHE A 210 -18.72 3.87 -7.21
N PRO A 211 -18.76 5.17 -7.55
CA PRO A 211 -18.29 5.64 -8.84
C PRO A 211 -16.76 5.52 -8.96
N ALA A 212 -16.24 5.63 -10.19
CA ALA A 212 -14.81 5.76 -10.42
C ALA A 212 -14.22 7.00 -9.72
N GLY A 213 -12.96 6.90 -9.31
CA GLY A 213 -12.19 8.02 -8.75
C GLY A 213 -12.39 8.26 -7.26
N VAL A 214 -12.97 7.30 -6.53
CA VAL A 214 -13.03 7.35 -5.06
C VAL A 214 -11.68 6.99 -4.44
N PHE A 215 -11.44 7.51 -3.23
CA PHE A 215 -10.27 7.17 -2.43
C PHE A 215 -10.69 6.36 -1.21
N VAL A 216 -9.99 5.27 -0.93
CA VAL A 216 -10.12 4.52 0.32
C VAL A 216 -8.94 4.88 1.21
N VAL A 217 -9.21 5.30 2.45
CA VAL A 217 -8.19 5.63 3.45
C VAL A 217 -8.41 4.78 4.69
N CYS A 218 -7.39 4.05 5.11
CA CYS A 218 -7.40 3.17 6.27
C CYS A 218 -6.58 3.71 7.43
N ASP A 219 -6.89 3.28 8.66
CA ASP A 219 -6.14 3.60 9.87
C ASP A 219 -4.87 2.76 10.04
N ALA A 220 -4.66 1.76 9.19
CA ALA A 220 -3.47 0.92 9.12
C ALA A 220 -3.16 0.51 7.66
N PRO A 221 -1.93 0.06 7.37
CA PRO A 221 -1.59 -0.52 6.07
C PRO A 221 -2.49 -1.71 5.73
N ALA A 222 -3.02 -1.71 4.51
CA ALA A 222 -3.90 -2.73 4.01
C ALA A 222 -3.42 -3.32 2.68
N TYR A 223 -3.81 -4.56 2.44
CA TYR A 223 -4.00 -5.11 1.10
C TYR A 223 -5.41 -4.74 0.67
N ALA A 224 -5.61 -4.46 -0.62
CA ALA A 224 -6.94 -4.20 -1.14
C ALA A 224 -7.11 -4.77 -2.55
N TYR A 225 -8.33 -5.18 -2.85
CA TYR A 225 -8.80 -5.43 -4.20
C TYR A 225 -10.26 -5.00 -4.30
N TYR A 226 -10.72 -4.81 -5.53
CA TYR A 226 -12.09 -4.41 -5.79
C TYR A 226 -12.64 -5.16 -6.99
N GLU A 227 -13.96 -5.27 -7.06
CA GLU A 227 -14.65 -5.78 -8.23
C GLU A 227 -15.17 -4.62 -9.07
N ARG A 228 -14.93 -4.70 -10.39
CA ARG A 228 -15.41 -3.72 -11.36
C ARG A 228 -16.87 -4.01 -11.71
N ILE A 229 -17.60 -2.95 -12.00
CA ILE A 229 -18.99 -3.07 -12.42
C ILE A 229 -19.08 -3.43 -13.89
N ASP A 230 -19.96 -4.37 -14.18
CA ASP A 230 -20.29 -4.78 -15.54
C ASP A 230 -20.78 -3.61 -16.41
N THR A 231 -20.05 -3.33 -17.49
CA THR A 231 -20.51 -2.49 -18.60
C THR A 231 -20.64 -3.26 -19.92
N GLY A 232 -20.71 -4.59 -19.84
CA GLY A 232 -20.72 -5.55 -20.95
C GLY A 232 -19.36 -6.17 -21.27
N LEU A 233 -18.39 -6.04 -20.36
CA LEU A 233 -17.03 -6.61 -20.44
C LEU A 233 -16.62 -6.97 -19.00
N ASP A 234 -16.45 -8.26 -18.72
CA ASP A 234 -15.81 -8.88 -17.55
C ASP A 234 -15.85 -8.11 -16.21
N THR A 235 -16.55 -8.69 -15.24
CA THR A 235 -16.67 -8.23 -13.85
C THR A 235 -15.43 -8.57 -13.01
N ASP A 236 -14.22 -8.46 -13.58
CA ASP A 236 -13.08 -9.04 -12.86
C ASP A 236 -12.71 -8.25 -11.60
N GLU A 237 -12.30 -9.04 -10.62
CA GLU A 237 -11.64 -8.61 -9.40
C GLU A 237 -10.22 -8.15 -9.73
N VAL A 238 -9.86 -6.96 -9.27
CA VAL A 238 -8.58 -6.33 -9.57
C VAL A 238 -7.89 -5.91 -8.29
N ASN A 239 -6.61 -6.28 -8.16
CA ASN A 239 -5.74 -5.77 -7.10
C ASN A 239 -5.72 -4.23 -7.11
N LEU A 240 -5.94 -3.60 -5.95
CA LEU A 240 -5.69 -2.18 -5.76
C LEU A 240 -4.27 -1.99 -5.24
N TRP A 241 -3.48 -1.25 -6.00
CA TRP A 241 -2.15 -0.85 -5.59
C TRP A 241 -2.23 0.44 -4.81
N GLY A 242 -1.73 0.39 -3.58
CA GLY A 242 -1.73 1.52 -2.69
C GLY A 242 -0.92 2.69 -3.23
N LEU A 243 -1.42 3.90 -3.02
CA LEU A 243 -0.61 5.08 -3.21
C LEU A 243 0.50 5.07 -2.15
N ARG A 244 1.74 5.34 -2.55
CA ARG A 244 2.90 5.24 -1.65
C ARG A 244 3.12 6.58 -0.93
N ASP A 245 3.15 6.55 0.40
CA ASP A 245 3.52 7.70 1.23
C ASP A 245 4.99 8.09 1.00
N LEU A 246 5.24 9.38 0.89
CA LEU A 246 6.46 9.97 0.39
C LEU A 246 7.12 10.76 1.53
N GLY A 247 8.26 10.30 2.06
CA GLY A 247 8.91 10.94 3.21
C GLY A 247 9.62 12.25 2.84
N ILE A 248 9.20 13.41 3.37
CA ILE A 248 9.83 14.70 3.07
C ILE A 248 11.12 14.85 3.91
N VAL A 249 11.01 14.79 5.24
CA VAL A 249 12.15 14.81 6.17
C VAL A 249 11.87 13.87 7.35
N SER A 250 12.85 13.09 7.79
CA SER A 250 12.71 12.24 8.97
C SER A 250 14.00 12.05 9.76
N LYS A 251 13.89 11.87 11.08
CA LYS A 251 14.99 11.50 11.99
C LYS A 251 14.51 10.36 12.88
N GLY A 252 14.96 9.15 12.58
CA GLY A 252 14.37 7.86 13.02
C GLY A 252 13.75 7.85 14.42
N GLY A 253 12.42 7.85 14.47
CA GLY A 253 11.60 7.81 15.69
C GLY A 253 11.48 9.13 16.47
N ALA A 254 12.39 10.09 16.26
CA ALA A 254 12.38 11.38 16.95
C ALA A 254 11.36 12.35 16.33
N TYR A 255 11.44 12.58 15.01
CA TYR A 255 10.46 13.41 14.29
C TYR A 255 10.41 13.08 12.81
N ALA A 256 9.30 13.41 12.16
CA ALA A 256 9.17 13.32 10.71
C ALA A 256 8.10 14.28 10.17
N LEU A 257 8.30 14.73 8.94
CA LEU A 257 7.31 15.36 8.09
C LEU A 257 7.18 14.49 6.83
N THR A 258 5.98 14.00 6.55
CA THR A 258 5.72 13.13 5.40
C THR A 258 4.52 13.64 4.60
N TYR A 259 4.43 13.22 3.35
CA TYR A 259 3.28 13.45 2.50
C TYR A 259 2.63 12.10 2.17
N SER A 260 1.33 12.00 2.40
CA SER A 260 0.53 10.89 1.91
C SER A 260 -0.20 11.32 0.64
N PRO A 261 -0.22 10.47 -0.40
CA PRO A 261 -1.04 10.70 -1.57
C PRO A 261 -2.51 10.93 -1.20
N GLY A 262 -3.19 11.78 -1.95
CA GLY A 262 -4.52 12.28 -1.60
C GLY A 262 -4.50 13.60 -0.82
N GLY A 263 -3.34 14.25 -0.71
CA GLY A 263 -3.27 15.63 -0.23
C GLY A 263 -3.20 15.73 1.30
N LYS A 264 -2.56 14.76 1.96
CA LYS A 264 -2.31 14.84 3.40
C LYS A 264 -0.83 15.05 3.68
N VAL A 265 -0.54 16.00 4.55
CA VAL A 265 0.78 16.11 5.18
C VAL A 265 0.68 15.60 6.61
N ASN A 266 1.65 14.80 7.04
CA ASN A 266 1.70 14.23 8.39
C ASN A 266 2.97 14.68 9.11
N GLY A 267 2.81 15.09 10.36
CA GLY A 267 3.88 15.44 11.26
C GLY A 267 3.93 14.47 12.42
N PHE A 268 5.14 14.05 12.80
CA PHE A 268 5.37 13.14 13.92
C PHE A 268 6.41 13.73 14.85
N VAL A 269 6.16 13.63 16.16
CA VAL A 269 7.14 13.83 17.22
C VAL A 269 7.05 12.64 18.17
N ASN A 270 8.16 11.93 18.38
CA ASN A 270 8.24 10.71 19.19
C ASN A 270 7.18 9.66 18.81
N GLY A 271 6.93 9.50 17.51
CA GLY A 271 5.90 8.59 16.97
C GLY A 271 4.45 9.08 17.11
N ILE A 272 4.21 10.24 17.73
CA ILE A 272 2.86 10.80 17.91
C ILE A 272 2.51 11.72 16.73
N GLY A 273 1.52 11.30 15.94
CA GLY A 273 1.13 11.97 14.71
C GLY A 273 0.14 13.13 14.86
N ILE A 274 0.19 14.03 13.89
CA ILE A 274 -0.80 15.04 13.54
C ILE A 274 -0.85 15.17 12.01
N SER A 275 -1.98 15.52 11.42
CA SER A 275 -2.13 15.64 9.97
C SER A 275 -2.89 16.89 9.54
N ALA A 276 -2.66 17.33 8.31
CA ALA A 276 -3.34 18.45 7.68
C ALA A 276 -3.58 18.18 6.20
N ASP A 277 -4.59 18.84 5.64
CA ASP A 277 -4.85 18.87 4.19
C ASP A 277 -3.89 19.82 3.48
N VAL A 278 -3.43 19.42 2.30
CA VAL A 278 -2.62 20.23 1.38
C VAL A 278 -3.17 20.09 -0.04
N SER A 279 -3.16 21.19 -0.79
CA SER A 279 -3.58 21.17 -2.19
C SER A 279 -2.64 20.33 -3.06
N LEU A 280 -3.22 19.64 -4.04
CA LEU A 280 -2.48 18.81 -4.98
C LEU A 280 -1.95 19.63 -6.14
N ASP A 281 -0.86 19.15 -6.75
CA ASP A 281 -0.27 19.70 -7.99
C ASP A 281 0.10 21.19 -7.93
N VAL A 282 0.46 21.67 -6.74
CA VAL A 282 0.96 23.03 -6.50
C VAL A 282 2.14 23.00 -5.53
N TRP A 283 3.01 24.01 -5.61
CA TRP A 283 4.01 24.22 -4.57
C TRP A 283 3.31 24.63 -3.27
N SER A 284 3.64 23.95 -2.17
CA SER A 284 3.16 24.28 -0.84
C SER A 284 4.32 24.44 0.14
N HIS A 285 4.19 25.42 1.02
CA HIS A 285 5.14 25.62 2.12
C HIS A 285 4.65 24.89 3.37
N LEU A 286 5.35 23.82 3.74
CA LEU A 286 4.97 22.92 4.83
C LEU A 286 5.90 23.10 6.03
N VAL A 287 5.34 23.29 7.22
CA VAL A 287 6.12 23.43 8.46
C VAL A 287 5.51 22.58 9.57
N LEU A 288 6.34 21.75 10.20
CA LEU A 288 6.03 21.12 11.50
C LEU A 288 6.80 21.87 12.59
N THR A 289 6.11 22.34 13.62
CA THR A 289 6.75 22.90 14.82
C THR A 289 6.46 22.07 16.06
N TYR A 290 7.38 22.13 17.03
CA TYR A 290 7.24 21.51 18.33
C TYR A 290 7.96 22.33 19.40
N ASN A 291 7.28 22.63 20.50
CA ASN A 291 7.82 23.51 21.55
C ASN A 291 7.98 22.82 22.92
N GLY A 292 7.83 21.50 22.97
CA GLY A 292 7.88 20.71 24.20
C GLY A 292 6.55 20.58 24.94
N SER A 293 5.49 21.27 24.49
CA SER A 293 4.12 21.14 25.01
C SER A 293 3.04 21.05 23.92
N GLU A 294 3.35 21.42 22.69
CA GLU A 294 2.45 21.43 21.53
C GLU A 294 3.23 21.13 20.25
N GLN A 295 2.64 20.33 19.35
CA GLN A 295 3.07 20.21 17.95
C GLN A 295 2.02 20.80 17.00
N LYS A 296 2.46 21.36 15.88
CA LYS A 296 1.60 22.09 14.94
C LYS A 296 2.08 21.93 13.49
N ILE A 297 1.13 21.77 12.57
CA ILE A 297 1.38 21.82 11.12
C ILE A 297 0.89 23.15 10.57
N TYR A 298 1.73 23.79 9.75
CA TYR A 298 1.38 24.92 8.92
C TYR A 298 1.43 24.53 7.45
N VAL A 299 0.46 25.03 6.69
CA VAL A 299 0.40 24.95 5.23
C VAL A 299 0.28 26.38 4.70
N ASP A 300 1.20 26.76 3.82
CA ASP A 300 1.22 28.09 3.18
C ASP A 300 1.17 29.25 4.20
N GLY A 301 1.93 29.07 5.29
CA GLY A 301 2.04 30.07 6.36
C GLY A 301 0.93 30.03 7.40
N VAL A 302 -0.13 29.23 7.20
CA VAL A 302 -1.30 29.19 8.08
C VAL A 302 -1.29 27.93 8.94
N PRO A 303 -1.53 28.00 10.27
CA PRO A 303 -1.62 26.83 11.11
C PRO A 303 -2.92 26.05 10.81
N ILE A 304 -2.79 24.81 10.34
CA ILE A 304 -3.94 23.97 9.95
C ILE A 304 -4.28 22.95 11.04
N ALA A 305 -3.27 22.40 11.70
CA ALA A 305 -3.47 21.37 12.71
C ALA A 305 -2.63 21.64 13.95
N THR A 306 -3.22 21.46 15.13
CA THR A 306 -2.54 21.66 16.42
C THR A 306 -2.86 20.50 17.38
N ARG A 307 -1.86 20.04 18.13
CA ARG A 307 -2.02 18.98 19.14
C ARG A 307 -1.15 19.26 20.36
N ASN A 308 -1.77 19.24 21.54
CA ASN A 308 -1.04 19.23 22.81
C ASN A 308 -0.19 17.96 22.92
N LEU A 309 1.10 18.12 23.15
CA LEU A 309 2.07 17.03 23.28
C LEU A 309 3.23 17.50 24.19
N SER A 310 3.29 16.99 25.40
CA SER A 310 4.35 17.37 26.35
C SER A 310 5.51 16.38 26.35
N GLY A 311 6.74 16.89 26.45
CA GLY A 311 7.93 16.06 26.59
C GLY A 311 9.14 16.62 25.85
N LEU A 312 10.25 15.90 25.96
CA LEU A 312 11.44 16.13 25.14
C LEU A 312 11.36 15.29 23.88
N ILE A 313 11.90 15.79 22.78
CA ILE A 313 12.16 14.98 21.57
C ILE A 313 13.16 13.88 21.95
N LEU A 314 12.95 12.66 21.45
CA LEU A 314 13.87 11.55 21.66
C LEU A 314 15.25 11.87 21.07
N ASP A 315 16.29 11.63 21.87
CA ASP A 315 17.67 11.67 21.41
C ASP A 315 18.02 10.34 20.74
N VAL A 316 18.25 10.39 19.43
CA VAL A 316 18.46 9.22 18.58
C VAL A 316 19.73 9.36 17.74
N THR A 317 20.44 8.26 17.57
CA THR A 317 21.70 8.19 16.81
C THR A 317 21.48 8.01 15.30
N THR A 318 20.22 7.87 14.86
CA THR A 318 19.86 7.74 13.45
C THR A 318 20.15 9.03 12.68
N ASN A 319 20.53 8.86 11.42
CA ASN A 319 20.76 9.97 10.51
C ASN A 319 19.46 10.75 10.26
N LEU A 320 19.61 12.03 9.95
CA LEU A 320 18.53 12.80 9.33
C LEU A 320 18.43 12.36 7.86
N GLU A 321 17.21 12.17 7.40
CA GLU A 321 16.90 11.70 6.05
C GLU A 321 15.99 12.72 5.38
N ILE A 322 16.29 13.03 4.13
CA ILE A 322 15.51 13.92 3.29
C ILE A 322 15.07 13.09 2.08
N GLY A 323 13.79 13.17 1.73
CA GLY A 323 13.22 12.36 0.65
C GLY A 323 13.03 10.88 1.04
N ARG A 324 13.11 10.55 2.33
CA ARG A 324 12.90 9.18 2.83
C ARG A 324 12.27 9.15 4.21
N PHE A 325 11.38 8.20 4.41
CA PHE A 325 10.89 7.78 5.73
C PHE A 325 10.82 6.26 5.75
N ALA A 326 11.59 5.63 6.65
CA ALA A 326 11.77 4.18 6.66
C ALA A 326 12.14 3.66 5.26
N ASN A 327 11.36 2.74 4.66
CA ASN A 327 11.63 2.21 3.32
C ASN A 327 10.91 2.99 2.20
N TRP A 328 10.32 4.14 2.51
CA TRP A 328 9.51 4.92 1.57
C TRP A 328 10.26 6.15 1.08
N TYR A 329 10.20 6.42 -0.21
CA TYR A 329 10.97 7.45 -0.89
C TYR A 329 10.05 8.53 -1.43
N PHE A 330 10.44 9.79 -1.28
CA PHE A 330 9.70 10.90 -1.87
C PHE A 330 9.92 10.98 -3.37
N ASN A 331 8.84 10.93 -4.12
CA ASN A 331 8.84 10.96 -5.58
C ASN A 331 8.12 12.20 -6.11
N SER A 332 8.62 13.37 -5.73
CA SER A 332 8.20 14.68 -6.25
C SER A 332 9.34 15.69 -6.06
N SER A 333 9.09 16.97 -6.35
CA SER A 333 10.06 18.05 -6.17
C SER A 333 10.05 18.61 -4.75
N MET A 334 11.22 18.95 -4.23
CA MET A 334 11.41 19.69 -2.97
C MET A 334 12.38 20.83 -3.20
N ASP A 335 12.17 21.93 -2.49
CA ASP A 335 13.11 23.04 -2.41
C ASP A 335 13.11 23.62 -0.99
N GLU A 336 14.20 24.31 -0.62
CA GLU A 336 14.32 25.06 0.65
C GLU A 336 14.09 24.24 1.95
N VAL A 337 14.54 22.98 1.97
CA VAL A 337 14.40 22.08 3.13
C VAL A 337 15.24 22.56 4.32
N ARG A 338 14.61 22.76 5.49
CA ARG A 338 15.26 23.28 6.71
C ARG A 338 14.84 22.50 7.96
N VAL A 339 15.77 22.40 8.92
CA VAL A 339 15.53 21.90 10.29
C VAL A 339 16.11 22.92 11.27
N SER A 340 15.35 23.23 12.33
CA SER A 340 15.66 24.27 13.31
C SER A 340 15.46 23.74 14.73
N ASP A 341 16.33 24.14 15.65
CA ASP A 341 16.21 23.87 17.09
C ASP A 341 15.38 24.94 17.83
N VAL A 342 14.84 25.91 17.08
CA VAL A 342 13.95 26.97 17.56
C VAL A 342 12.52 26.72 17.05
N ASP A 343 11.55 26.72 17.97
CA ASP A 343 10.11 26.82 17.64
C ASP A 343 9.82 28.18 17.01
N ARG A 344 9.57 28.20 15.70
CA ARG A 344 9.31 29.43 14.96
C ARG A 344 7.87 29.89 15.20
N SER A 345 7.70 31.19 15.47
CA SER A 345 6.37 31.76 15.66
C SER A 345 5.56 31.72 14.37
N ALA A 346 4.23 31.74 14.50
CA ALA A 346 3.32 31.81 13.37
C ALA A 346 3.62 33.01 12.45
N ASP A 347 3.89 34.19 13.01
CA ASP A 347 4.23 35.39 12.23
C ASP A 347 5.54 35.21 11.45
N TRP A 348 6.53 34.53 12.02
CA TRP A 348 7.78 34.24 11.33
C TRP A 348 7.55 33.29 10.15
N ILE A 349 6.75 32.24 10.36
CA ILE A 349 6.43 31.24 9.35
C ILE A 349 5.61 31.87 8.20
N LEU A 350 4.64 32.73 8.52
CA LEU A 350 3.87 33.46 7.53
C LEU A 350 4.73 34.47 6.76
N THR A 351 5.65 35.15 7.44
CA THR A 351 6.62 36.04 6.81
C THR A 351 7.50 35.28 5.82
N GLU A 352 8.01 34.12 6.22
CA GLU A 352 8.86 33.30 5.36
C GLU A 352 8.09 32.77 4.14
N TYR A 353 6.85 32.31 4.32
CA TYR A 353 5.98 31.93 3.22
C TYR A 353 5.78 33.07 2.21
N ASN A 354 5.40 34.27 2.68
CA ASN A 354 5.17 35.42 1.79
C ASN A 354 6.44 35.84 1.05
N ASN A 355 7.59 35.76 1.73
CA ASN A 355 8.89 36.05 1.15
C ASN A 355 9.26 35.06 0.03
N GLN A 356 8.88 33.78 0.15
CA GLN A 356 9.16 32.78 -0.89
C GLN A 356 8.10 32.74 -2.00
N SER A 357 6.82 32.94 -1.66
CA SER A 357 5.68 32.82 -2.58
C SER A 357 5.53 34.04 -3.51
N ASN A 358 5.70 35.26 -2.99
CA ASN A 358 5.64 36.49 -3.79
C ASN A 358 6.56 37.58 -3.22
N PRO A 359 7.90 37.41 -3.30
CA PRO A 359 8.86 38.34 -2.71
C PRO A 359 8.69 39.77 -3.20
N ALA A 360 8.41 39.96 -4.49
CA ALA A 360 8.24 41.29 -5.09
C ALA A 360 6.97 42.03 -4.60
N GLY A 361 5.92 41.28 -4.25
CA GLY A 361 4.71 41.83 -3.65
C GLY A 361 4.79 42.00 -2.14
N PHE A 362 5.70 41.28 -1.48
CA PHE A 362 5.86 41.29 -0.03
C PHE A 362 6.89 42.31 0.45
N LEU A 363 8.02 42.44 -0.27
CA LEU A 363 9.11 43.34 0.06
C LEU A 363 9.09 44.57 -0.83
N THR A 364 9.43 45.72 -0.26
CA THR A 364 9.73 46.94 -1.02
C THR A 364 11.14 47.38 -0.70
N PHE A 365 11.91 47.64 -1.76
CA PHE A 365 13.27 48.17 -1.64
C PHE A 365 13.24 49.68 -1.87
N GLY A 366 14.08 50.41 -1.11
CA GLY A 366 14.38 51.80 -1.42
C GLY A 366 15.19 51.92 -2.71
N ALA A 367 15.36 53.15 -3.20
CA ALA A 367 16.30 53.40 -4.28
C ALA A 367 17.72 52.93 -3.88
N GLU A 368 18.47 52.40 -4.83
CA GLU A 368 19.88 52.06 -4.63
C GLU A 368 20.66 53.30 -4.17
N GLU A 369 21.37 53.19 -3.05
CA GLU A 369 22.24 54.27 -2.60
C GLU A 369 23.52 54.29 -3.43
N VAL A 370 23.72 55.37 -4.18
CA VAL A 370 24.95 55.59 -4.94
C VAL A 370 26.00 56.20 -4.01
N LEU A 371 27.09 55.48 -3.80
CA LEU A 371 28.26 55.94 -3.02
C LEU A 371 29.08 57.00 -3.76
#